data_AF-A0A951JMJ8-F1
#
_entry.id   AF-A0A951JMJ8-F1
#
_cell.length_a   1.000
_cell.length_b   1.000
_cell.length_c   1.000
_cell.angle_alpha   90.00
_cell.angle_beta   90.00
_cell.angle_gamma   90.00
#
_symmetry.space_group_name_H-M   'P 1'
#
loop_
_entity.id
_entity.type
_entity.pdbx_description
1 polymer ?
#
loop_
_entity_poly.entity_id
_entity_poly.type
_entity_poly.pdbx_seq_one_letter_code
_entity_poly.pdbx_strand_id
1 'polypeptide(L)'
;MSEAGNSEEEEWEKALDAPDEPLYTVGVVADLMGVDPQVVRGYDKRGLVEPGRSASGQRRYSRDDIGRLARAMRLADEGIPAAGIERILELEDELHRREKEAVDSDGDSTDG
;
A
#
# COMPACT_ATOMS: atom_id res chain seq x y z
N MET A 1 27.30 15.78 -28.10
CA MET A 1 26.44 16.79 -27.44
C MET A 1 25.02 16.27 -27.41
N SER A 2 24.46 16.18 -26.20
CA SER A 2 23.06 15.89 -25.82
C SER A 2 22.69 14.44 -25.45
N GLU A 3 23.10 14.01 -24.25
CA GLU A 3 22.48 12.94 -23.44
C GLU A 3 21.65 13.58 -22.30
N ALA A 4 20.60 14.32 -22.64
CA ALA A 4 19.80 15.06 -21.64
C ALA A 4 18.29 14.83 -21.82
N GLY A 5 17.89 13.58 -22.07
CA GLY A 5 16.47 13.18 -22.20
C GLY A 5 16.03 12.03 -21.28
N ASN A 6 16.94 11.36 -20.58
CA ASN A 6 16.66 10.08 -19.91
C ASN A 6 16.17 10.22 -18.45
N SER A 7 16.26 11.41 -17.85
CA SER A 7 16.08 11.57 -16.38
C SER A 7 14.63 11.80 -15.95
N GLU A 8 13.76 12.32 -16.81
CA GLU A 8 12.34 12.58 -16.48
C GLU A 8 11.46 11.35 -16.78
N GLU A 9 11.78 10.60 -17.85
CA GLU A 9 11.04 9.38 -18.22
C GLU A 9 11.20 8.26 -17.18
N GLU A 10 12.41 8.09 -16.63
CA GLU A 10 12.69 7.10 -15.57
C GLU A 10 11.96 7.42 -14.25
N GLU A 11 11.70 8.69 -13.96
CA GLU A 11 11.07 9.12 -12.71
C GLU A 11 9.58 8.79 -12.67
N TRP A 12 8.88 9.00 -13.79
CA TRP A 12 7.44 8.75 -13.87
C TRP A 12 7.13 7.25 -13.96
N GLU A 13 7.98 6.50 -14.67
CA GLU A 13 7.90 5.03 -14.70
C GLU A 13 8.08 4.45 -13.30
N LYS A 14 9.09 4.93 -12.57
CA LYS A 14 9.32 4.54 -11.18
C LYS A 14 8.16 4.88 -10.25
N ALA A 15 7.54 6.05 -10.41
CA ALA A 15 6.37 6.43 -9.61
C ALA A 15 5.15 5.52 -9.93
N LEU A 16 4.95 5.15 -11.19
CA LEU A 16 3.91 4.20 -11.57
C LEU A 16 4.16 2.79 -11.02
N ASP A 17 5.42 2.41 -10.83
CA ASP A 17 5.85 1.12 -10.30
C ASP A 17 6.07 1.09 -8.78
N ALA A 18 6.04 2.25 -8.11
CA ALA A 18 6.07 2.33 -6.67
C ALA A 18 4.79 1.71 -6.06
N PRO A 19 4.91 0.73 -5.13
CA PRO A 19 3.75 0.04 -4.57
C PRO A 19 2.93 0.91 -3.61
N ASP A 20 3.56 1.93 -3.02
CA ASP A 20 3.00 2.90 -2.09
C ASP A 20 2.43 4.16 -2.76
N GLU A 21 2.60 4.32 -4.08
CA GLU A 21 2.08 5.48 -4.80
C GLU A 21 0.53 5.47 -4.86
N PRO A 22 -0.16 6.51 -4.36
CA PRO A 22 -1.61 6.53 -4.25
C PRO A 22 -2.27 6.93 -5.58
N LEU A 23 -2.45 5.96 -6.46
CA LEU A 23 -2.98 6.18 -7.83
C LEU A 23 -4.48 5.88 -7.96
N TYR A 24 -5.00 4.93 -7.20
CA TYR A 24 -6.32 4.34 -7.45
C TYR A 24 -7.43 5.07 -6.69
N THR A 25 -8.56 5.35 -7.35
CA THR A 25 -9.74 5.86 -6.65
C THR A 25 -10.47 4.74 -5.92
N VAL A 26 -11.30 5.10 -4.95
CA VAL A 26 -12.16 4.12 -4.25
C VAL A 26 -13.03 3.28 -5.18
N GLY A 27 -13.50 3.86 -6.29
CA GLY A 27 -14.31 3.13 -7.27
C GLY A 27 -13.49 2.05 -7.98
N VAL A 28 -12.29 2.41 -8.44
CA VAL A 28 -11.37 1.45 -9.08
C VAL A 28 -10.99 0.33 -8.11
N VAL A 29 -10.69 0.66 -6.85
CA VAL A 29 -10.40 -0.37 -5.83
C VAL A 29 -11.59 -1.29 -5.58
N ALA A 30 -12.80 -0.73 -5.49
CA ALA A 30 -14.02 -1.49 -5.30
C ALA A 30 -14.27 -2.47 -6.46
N ASP A 31 -14.07 -2.01 -7.70
CA ASP A 31 -14.20 -2.83 -8.90
C ASP A 31 -13.15 -3.96 -8.93
N LEU A 32 -11.88 -3.64 -8.62
CA LEU A 32 -10.79 -4.63 -8.56
C LEU A 32 -11.06 -5.72 -7.51
N MET A 33 -11.66 -5.34 -6.38
CA MET A 33 -11.96 -6.28 -5.29
C MET A 33 -13.35 -6.92 -5.40
N GLY A 34 -14.18 -6.51 -6.36
CA GLY A 34 -15.54 -7.03 -6.53
C GLY A 34 -16.48 -6.71 -5.35
N VAL A 35 -16.30 -5.55 -4.70
CA VAL A 35 -17.11 -5.13 -3.52
C VAL A 35 -17.75 -3.76 -3.74
N ASP A 36 -18.69 -3.40 -2.86
CA ASP A 36 -19.27 -2.06 -2.86
C ASP A 36 -18.24 -1.01 -2.35
N PRO A 37 -18.14 0.19 -2.95
CA PRO A 37 -17.24 1.25 -2.47
C PRO A 37 -17.40 1.64 -1.00
N GLN A 38 -18.56 1.45 -0.39
CA GLN A 38 -18.78 1.65 1.04
C GLN A 38 -18.04 0.62 1.89
N VAL A 39 -17.84 -0.60 1.40
CA VAL A 39 -17.04 -1.63 2.08
C VAL A 39 -15.60 -1.13 2.18
N VAL A 40 -15.00 -0.70 1.07
CA VAL A 40 -13.63 -0.13 1.03
C VAL A 40 -13.50 1.07 1.99
N ARG A 41 -14.47 1.99 1.99
CA ARG A 41 -14.51 3.13 2.92
C ARG A 41 -14.67 2.68 4.38
N GLY A 42 -15.36 1.57 4.62
CA GLY A 42 -15.50 0.98 5.95
C GLY A 42 -14.17 0.54 6.52
N TYR A 43 -13.32 -0.08 5.70
CA TYR A 43 -11.95 -0.47 6.08
C TYR A 43 -11.07 0.76 6.34
N ASP A 44 -11.09 1.78 5.47
CA ASP A 44 -10.35 3.03 5.68
C ASP A 44 -10.78 3.75 6.97
N LYS A 45 -12.08 3.84 7.26
CA LYS A 45 -12.59 4.46 8.51
C LYS A 45 -12.15 3.73 9.78
N ARG A 46 -11.85 2.44 9.69
CA ARG A 46 -11.35 1.63 10.82
C ARG A 46 -9.82 1.76 10.98
N GLY A 47 -9.14 2.52 10.12
CA GLY A 47 -7.69 2.63 10.12
C GLY A 47 -6.99 1.38 9.60
N LEU A 48 -7.71 0.49 8.89
CA LEU A 48 -7.13 -0.72 8.32
C LEU A 48 -6.28 -0.44 7.08
N VAL A 49 -6.42 0.75 6.49
CA VAL A 49 -5.56 1.29 5.42
C VAL A 49 -5.48 2.80 5.59
N GLU A 50 -4.39 3.40 5.11
CA GLU A 50 -4.14 4.84 5.20
C GLU A 50 -3.98 5.45 3.80
N PRO A 51 -5.10 5.62 3.06
CA PRO A 51 -5.02 6.10 1.69
C PRO A 51 -4.49 7.54 1.63
N GLY A 52 -3.60 7.77 0.66
CA GLY A 52 -3.20 9.11 0.26
C GLY A 52 -4.37 9.99 -0.16
N ARG A 53 -4.12 11.29 -0.29
CA ARG A 53 -5.14 12.26 -0.73
C ARG A 53 -4.63 13.06 -1.91
N SER A 54 -5.48 13.17 -2.94
CA SER A 54 -5.25 14.09 -4.05
C SER A 54 -5.35 15.56 -3.60
N ALA A 55 -4.89 16.48 -4.45
CA ALA A 55 -4.98 17.93 -4.20
C ALA A 55 -6.42 18.43 -3.94
N SER A 56 -7.44 17.75 -4.50
CA SER A 56 -8.86 18.05 -4.25
C SER A 56 -9.44 17.38 -2.99
N GLY A 57 -8.60 16.69 -2.21
CA GLY A 57 -8.97 16.01 -0.97
C GLY A 57 -9.60 14.63 -1.14
N GLN A 58 -9.75 14.14 -2.39
CA GLN A 58 -10.26 12.79 -2.66
C GLN A 58 -9.23 11.73 -2.29
N ARG A 59 -9.70 10.64 -1.68
CA ARG A 59 -8.88 9.47 -1.32
C ARG A 59 -8.30 8.81 -2.55
N ARG A 60 -7.06 8.39 -2.41
CA ARG A 60 -6.31 7.62 -3.39
C ARG A 60 -5.60 6.49 -2.67
N TYR A 61 -5.76 5.30 -3.21
CA TYR A 61 -5.22 4.07 -2.65
C TYR A 61 -4.01 3.65 -3.48
N SER A 62 -3.01 3.10 -2.82
CA SER A 62 -1.84 2.50 -3.45
C SER A 62 -2.04 1.01 -3.74
N ARG A 63 -1.05 0.33 -4.34
CA ARG A 63 -1.09 -1.13 -4.48
C ARG A 63 -0.95 -1.80 -3.11
N ASP A 64 -0.15 -1.24 -2.21
CA ASP A 64 -0.02 -1.75 -0.84
C ASP A 64 -1.34 -1.65 -0.07
N ASP A 65 -2.07 -0.55 -0.21
CA ASP A 65 -3.42 -0.42 0.37
C ASP A 65 -4.35 -1.52 -0.15
N ILE A 66 -4.32 -1.79 -1.46
CA ILE A 66 -5.16 -2.83 -2.07
C ILE A 66 -4.77 -4.22 -1.55
N GLY A 67 -3.47 -4.52 -1.45
CA GLY A 67 -2.98 -5.78 -0.87
C GLY A 67 -3.42 -5.95 0.58
N ARG A 68 -3.34 -4.88 1.37
CA ARG A 68 -3.77 -4.85 2.77
C ARG A 68 -5.28 -5.04 2.91
N LEU A 69 -6.09 -4.42 2.05
CA LEU A 69 -7.53 -4.64 2.00
C LEU A 69 -7.89 -6.09 1.67
N ALA A 70 -7.23 -6.67 0.67
CA ALA A 70 -7.44 -8.07 0.28
C ALA A 70 -7.09 -9.02 1.43
N ARG A 71 -6.01 -8.75 2.16
CA ARG A 71 -5.64 -9.49 3.38
C ARG A 71 -6.71 -9.38 4.45
N ALA A 72 -7.18 -8.17 4.73
CA ALA A 72 -8.22 -7.92 5.72
C ALA A 72 -9.53 -8.66 5.39
N MET A 73 -9.94 -8.64 4.13
CA MET A 73 -11.14 -9.35 3.66
C MET A 73 -10.99 -10.86 3.80
N ARG A 74 -9.83 -11.42 3.46
CA ARG A 74 -9.57 -12.86 3.64
C ARG A 74 -9.67 -13.28 5.11
N LEU A 75 -9.10 -12.49 6.02
CA LEU A 75 -9.19 -12.76 7.47
C LEU A 75 -10.65 -12.67 7.96
N ALA A 76 -11.44 -11.75 7.40
CA ALA A 76 -12.88 -11.67 7.68
C ALA A 76 -13.64 -12.91 7.19
N ASP A 77 -13.31 -13.42 5.99
CA ASP A 77 -13.89 -14.65 5.44
C ASP A 77 -13.50 -15.90 6.27
N GLU A 78 -12.33 -15.88 6.91
CA GLU A 78 -11.89 -16.89 7.88
C GLU A 78 -12.60 -16.78 9.24
N GLY A 79 -13.49 -15.80 9.41
CA GLY A 79 -14.30 -15.60 10.61
C GLY A 79 -13.60 -14.81 11.71
N ILE A 80 -12.48 -14.14 11.40
CA ILE A 80 -11.74 -13.33 12.37
C ILE A 80 -12.50 -12.03 12.62
N PRO A 81 -12.76 -11.65 13.89
CA PRO A 81 -13.44 -10.41 14.21
C PRO A 81 -12.56 -9.20 13.87
N ALA A 82 -13.18 -8.04 13.62
CA ALA A 82 -12.49 -6.81 13.20
C ALA A 82 -11.27 -6.46 14.08
N ALA A 83 -11.41 -6.51 15.41
CA ALA A 83 -10.29 -6.24 16.33
C ALA A 83 -9.13 -7.25 16.18
N GLY A 84 -9.43 -8.49 15.80
CA GLY A 84 -8.40 -9.49 15.50
C GLY A 84 -7.71 -9.20 14.17
N ILE A 85 -8.46 -8.77 13.16
CA ILE A 85 -7.91 -8.35 11.85
C ILE A 85 -6.97 -7.15 12.04
N GLU A 86 -7.43 -6.12 12.75
CA GLU A 86 -6.62 -4.93 13.10
C GLU A 86 -5.29 -5.36 13.73
N ARG A 87 -5.35 -6.24 14.74
CA ARG A 87 -4.15 -6.72 15.44
C ARG A 87 -3.21 -7.54 14.56
N ILE A 88 -3.74 -8.38 13.67
CA ILE A 88 -2.93 -9.20 12.76
C ILE A 88 -2.19 -8.31 11.78
N LEU A 89 -2.87 -7.34 11.16
CA LEU A 89 -2.24 -6.44 10.20
C LEU A 89 -1.17 -5.56 10.85
N GLU A 90 -1.42 -5.04 12.07
CA GLU A 90 -0.39 -4.32 12.84
C GLU A 90 0.87 -5.15 13.07
N LEU A 91 0.71 -6.45 13.37
CA LEU A 91 1.83 -7.35 13.60
C LEU A 91 2.59 -7.66 12.31
N GLU A 92 1.87 -7.81 11.19
CA GLU A 92 2.46 -7.96 9.86
C GLU A 92 3.27 -6.71 9.46
N ASP A 93 2.75 -5.50 9.75
CA ASP A 93 3.48 -4.24 9.51
C ASP A 93 4.78 -4.15 10.30
N GLU A 94 4.73 -4.50 11.59
CA GLU A 94 5.91 -4.51 12.46
C GLU A 94 6.95 -5.52 11.99
N LEU A 95 6.50 -6.69 11.52
CA LEU A 95 7.39 -7.70 10.96
C LEU A 95 8.07 -7.20 9.68
N HIS A 96 7.30 -6.69 8.72
CA HIS A 96 7.87 -6.15 7.48
C HIS A 96 8.84 -5.00 7.73
N ARG A 97 8.56 -4.13 8.71
CA ARG A 97 9.48 -3.04 9.08
C ARG A 97 10.81 -3.58 9.59
N ARG A 98 10.78 -4.58 10.47
CA ARG A 98 12.00 -5.21 11.01
C ARG A 98 12.79 -5.93 9.94
N GLU A 99 12.11 -6.62 9.03
CA GLU A 99 12.77 -7.30 7.90
C GLU A 99 13.48 -6.29 7.00
N LYS A 100 12.85 -5.15 6.72
CA LYS A 100 13.46 -4.06 5.94
C LYS A 100 14.69 -3.48 6.65
N GLU A 101 14.58 -3.19 7.95
CA GLU A 101 15.70 -2.70 8.76
C GLU A 101 16.88 -3.69 8.81
N ALA A 102 16.60 -4.99 8.86
CA ALA A 102 17.63 -6.02 8.85
C ALA A 102 18.37 -6.07 7.50
N VAL A 103 17.62 -6.00 6.38
CA VAL A 103 18.20 -6.00 5.02
C VAL A 103 19.05 -4.75 4.77
N ASP A 104 18.62 -3.58 5.24
CA ASP A 104 19.38 -2.34 5.09
C ASP A 104 20.69 -2.36 5.91
N SER A 105 20.74 -3.11 7.01
CA SER A 105 21.94 -3.22 7.86
C SER A 105 23.05 -4.11 7.28
N ASP A 106 22.71 -5.08 6.42
CA ASP A 106 23.67 -5.99 5.78
C ASP A 106 24.30 -5.40 4.50
N GLY A 107 23.75 -4.31 3.97
CA GLY A 107 24.19 -3.67 2.72
C GLY A 107 25.40 -2.74 2.82
N ASP A 108 25.87 -2.38 4.03
CA ASP A 108 26.89 -1.33 4.27
C ASP A 108 28.28 -1.86 4.65
N SER A 109 28.52 -3.19 4.68
CA SER A 109 29.82 -3.79 5.08
C SER A 109 30.66 -4.35 3.92
N THR A 110 30.68 -3.67 2.77
CA THR A 110 31.65 -4.00 1.70
C THR A 110 32.46 -2.77 1.28
N ASP A 111 33.32 -2.29 2.17
CA ASP A 111 34.53 -1.56 1.77
C ASP A 111 35.69 -2.05 2.65
N GLY A 112 36.70 -2.63 2.01
CA GLY A 112 37.89 -3.21 2.62
C GLY A 112 39.07 -3.05 1.68
#